data_AF-G4HJT5-F1
#
_entry.id   AF-G4HJT5-F1
#
_cell.length_a   1.000
_cell.length_b   1.000
_cell.length_c   1.000
_cell.angle_alpha   90.00
_cell.angle_beta   90.00
_cell.angle_gamma   90.00
#
_symmetry.space_group_name_H-M   'P 1'
#
loop_
_entity.id
_entity.type
_entity.pdbx_description
1 polymer ?
#
loop_
_entity_poly.entity_id
_entity_poly.type
_entity_poly.pdbx_seq_one_letter_code
_entity_poly.pdbx_strand_id
1 'polypeptide(L)'
;MEYRIKIEDSSLRLGTRMDIETTTFRAVDFQKKQQWELPVGVYRAKDIVRETSALLEAVCSQLGDSAAAESLLRNLQSSLGVSGREAVLPLALIASEDETKLPFLDQAQKIGNTLSNWAREYYLEKSAWLMYGEKALLQLVHRSQCDNHRWTPEVVSILMGPKGSPEIMQLFNEYLHQLILLRDALMPFENWEEVPIMIVEGDQAKGLRFIEPARNRFLTELLVKQMPHKEVVRFAQSFLSPELSMIGYGFQYRLGMVLPAAIGKPITAQKAYFAGIPLIYCRMRRPGGLTPLSSIMLRGITTQLPAVG
;
A
#
# COMPACT_ATOMS: atom_id res chain seq x y z
N MET A 1 -9.48 -2.18 -21.93
CA MET A 1 -10.35 -3.26 -21.40
C MET A 1 -11.43 -2.62 -20.51
N GLU A 2 -12.69 -3.03 -20.60
CA GLU A 2 -13.78 -2.46 -19.78
C GLU A 2 -13.90 -3.17 -18.43
N TYR A 3 -14.12 -2.42 -17.35
CA TYR A 3 -14.53 -3.02 -16.08
C TYR A 3 -16.03 -3.27 -16.10
N ARG A 4 -16.38 -4.56 -16.04
CA ARG A 4 -17.75 -5.04 -15.95
C ARG A 4 -17.89 -5.93 -14.73
N ILE A 5 -18.92 -5.67 -13.93
CA ILE A 5 -19.37 -6.61 -12.92
C ILE A 5 -20.39 -7.52 -13.59
N LYS A 6 -20.12 -8.83 -13.60
CA LYS A 6 -21.11 -9.83 -13.98
C LYS A 6 -22.05 -10.06 -12.81
N ILE A 7 -23.35 -10.06 -13.07
CA ILE A 7 -24.41 -10.33 -12.10
C ILE A 7 -25.32 -11.35 -12.78
N GLU A 8 -25.11 -12.64 -12.51
CA GLU A 8 -25.84 -13.74 -13.16
C GLU A 8 -25.84 -13.59 -14.69
N ASP A 9 -27.00 -13.42 -15.32
CA ASP A 9 -27.18 -13.27 -16.77
C ASP A 9 -26.94 -11.84 -17.29
N SER A 10 -26.61 -10.90 -16.41
CA SER A 10 -26.43 -9.49 -16.71
C SER A 10 -24.99 -9.00 -16.46
N SER A 11 -24.62 -7.88 -17.09
CA SER A 11 -23.35 -7.21 -16.81
C SER A 11 -23.53 -5.72 -16.60
N LEU A 12 -23.05 -5.21 -15.47
CA LEU A 12 -22.98 -3.77 -15.19
C LEU A 12 -21.63 -3.23 -15.64
N ARG A 13 -21.64 -2.32 -16.61
CA ARG A 13 -20.44 -1.58 -17.02
C ARG A 13 -20.16 -0.48 -16.01
N LEU A 14 -19.02 -0.55 -15.33
CA LEU A 14 -18.60 0.48 -14.37
C LEU A 14 -17.69 1.54 -15.01
N GLY A 15 -16.96 1.15 -16.05
CA GLY A 15 -16.20 2.07 -16.88
C GLY A 15 -15.06 1.36 -17.60
N THR A 16 -14.03 2.11 -17.95
CA THR A 16 -12.86 1.62 -18.70
C THR A 16 -11.64 1.59 -17.79
N ARG A 17 -10.86 0.50 -17.90
CA ARG A 17 -9.58 0.35 -17.21
C ARG A 17 -8.65 1.46 -17.65
N MET A 18 -8.15 2.23 -16.69
CA MET A 18 -7.04 3.14 -16.92
C MET A 18 -5.78 2.31 -17.08
N ASP A 19 -5.05 2.53 -18.16
CA ASP A 19 -3.67 2.09 -18.20
C ASP A 19 -2.87 3.07 -17.35
N ILE A 20 -2.70 2.73 -16.08
CA ILE A 20 -1.81 3.46 -15.18
C ILE A 20 -0.41 2.98 -15.52
N GLU A 21 0.19 3.60 -16.52
CA GLU A 21 1.64 3.68 -16.62
C GLU A 21 2.12 4.54 -15.45
N THR A 22 3.16 4.07 -14.77
CA THR A 22 3.76 4.77 -13.62
C THR A 22 4.15 6.18 -14.05
N THR A 23 3.32 7.15 -13.69
CA THR A 23 3.54 8.55 -14.06
C THR A 23 4.21 9.21 -12.88
N THR A 24 5.54 9.17 -12.89
CA THR A 24 6.35 9.89 -11.90
C THR A 24 6.65 11.29 -12.44
N PHE A 25 6.35 12.32 -11.67
CA PHE A 25 6.78 13.68 -11.98
C PHE A 25 8.16 13.87 -11.37
N ARG A 26 9.17 13.24 -11.98
CA ARG A 26 10.55 13.36 -11.52
C ARG A 26 11.10 14.73 -11.87
N ALA A 27 11.13 15.62 -10.88
CA ALA A 27 12.12 16.69 -10.91
C ALA A 27 13.51 16.05 -10.85
N VAL A 28 14.44 16.52 -11.68
CA VAL A 28 15.82 16.04 -11.87
C VAL A 28 16.71 16.19 -10.61
N ASP A 29 16.13 16.33 -9.42
CA ASP A 29 16.78 16.83 -8.21
C ASP A 29 17.24 15.74 -7.23
N PHE A 30 17.19 14.45 -7.59
CA PHE A 30 17.73 13.37 -6.73
C PHE A 30 19.24 13.56 -6.44
N GLN A 31 19.97 14.24 -7.34
CA GLN A 31 21.38 14.59 -7.09
C GLN A 31 21.57 15.74 -6.08
N LYS A 32 20.54 16.54 -5.79
CA LYS A 32 20.63 17.63 -4.80
C LYS A 32 20.11 17.24 -3.42
N LYS A 33 19.19 16.28 -3.33
CA LYS A 33 18.65 15.81 -2.06
C LYS A 33 19.46 14.62 -1.54
N GLN A 34 20.19 14.82 -0.44
CA GLN A 34 20.84 13.72 0.30
C GLN A 34 19.85 12.81 1.04
N GLN A 35 18.57 13.16 1.02
CA GLN A 35 17.52 12.46 1.76
C GLN A 35 16.56 11.74 0.81
N TRP A 36 16.27 10.48 1.12
CA TRP A 36 15.27 9.71 0.39
C TRP A 36 13.86 10.29 0.58
N GLU A 37 13.17 10.45 -0.55
CA GLU A 37 11.76 10.80 -0.65
C GLU A 37 11.14 9.98 -1.79
N LEU A 38 9.89 9.54 -1.62
CA LEU A 38 9.12 8.95 -2.70
C LEU A 38 8.64 10.07 -3.63
N PRO A 39 8.97 10.08 -4.93
CA PRO A 39 8.58 11.18 -5.81
C PRO A 39 7.07 11.32 -5.95
N VAL A 40 6.62 12.52 -6.31
CA VAL A 40 5.21 12.79 -6.61
C VAL A 40 4.81 12.03 -7.87
N GLY A 41 3.66 11.37 -7.82
CA GLY A 41 3.20 10.56 -8.95
C GLY A 41 2.08 9.60 -8.61
N VAL A 42 1.73 8.79 -9.61
CA VAL A 42 0.78 7.69 -9.44
C VAL A 42 1.54 6.37 -9.56
N TYR A 43 1.42 5.54 -8.54
CA TYR A 43 2.15 4.31 -8.36
C TYR A 43 1.21 3.12 -8.22
N ARG A 44 1.67 1.95 -8.65
CA ARG A 44 1.17 0.66 -8.13
C ARG A 44 2.06 0.20 -6.99
N ALA A 45 1.59 -0.81 -6.25
CA ALA A 45 2.35 -1.41 -5.15
C ALA A 45 3.78 -1.79 -5.56
N LYS A 46 3.94 -2.49 -6.70
CA LYS A 46 5.25 -2.89 -7.25
C LYS A 46 6.19 -1.70 -7.51
N ASP A 47 5.64 -0.57 -7.97
CA ASP A 47 6.45 0.61 -8.27
C ASP A 47 6.99 1.23 -6.99
N ILE A 48 6.19 1.24 -5.91
CA ILE A 48 6.64 1.71 -4.60
C ILE A 48 7.75 0.80 -4.07
N VAL A 49 7.61 -0.53 -4.18
CA VAL A 49 8.67 -1.46 -3.77
C VAL A 49 9.97 -1.16 -4.53
N ARG A 50 9.88 -0.93 -5.85
CA ARG A 50 11.03 -0.54 -6.67
C ARG A 50 11.65 0.79 -6.20
N GLU A 51 10.87 1.83 -5.93
CA GLU A 51 11.43 3.11 -5.44
C GLU A 51 12.06 2.98 -4.04
N THR A 52 11.52 2.12 -3.18
CA THR A 52 12.09 1.84 -1.86
C THR A 52 13.38 1.01 -1.93
N SER A 53 13.68 0.34 -3.05
CA SER A 53 14.91 -0.43 -3.20
C SER A 53 16.17 0.42 -3.03
N ALA A 54 16.07 1.72 -3.33
CA ALA A 54 17.15 2.69 -3.12
C ALA A 54 17.65 2.72 -1.66
N LEU A 55 16.75 2.53 -0.70
CA LEU A 55 17.13 2.47 0.72
C LEU A 55 17.95 1.21 1.03
N LEU A 56 17.51 0.04 0.54
CA LEU A 56 18.23 -1.22 0.74
C LEU A 56 19.57 -1.25 0.00
N GLU A 57 19.59 -0.78 -1.25
CA GLU A 57 20.81 -0.69 -2.04
C GLU A 57 21.81 0.28 -1.39
N ALA A 58 21.36 1.41 -0.85
CA ALA A 58 22.21 2.31 -0.07
C ALA A 58 22.77 1.66 1.20
N VAL A 59 21.95 0.89 1.95
CA VAL A 59 22.41 0.12 3.11
C VAL A 59 23.54 -0.84 2.71
N CYS A 60 23.34 -1.64 1.65
CA CYS A 60 24.35 -2.58 1.18
C CYS A 60 25.63 -1.88 0.67
N SER A 61 25.49 -0.77 -0.04
CA SER A 61 26.63 0.03 -0.52
C SER A 61 27.43 0.63 0.64
N GLN A 62 26.76 1.20 1.64
CA GLN A 62 27.43 1.81 2.81
C GLN A 62 28.07 0.77 3.74
N LEU A 63 27.48 -0.44 3.84
CA LEU A 63 28.11 -1.57 4.53
C LEU A 63 29.36 -2.10 3.78
N GLY A 64 29.50 -1.81 2.48
CA GLY A 64 30.55 -2.38 1.63
C GLY A 64 30.50 -3.92 1.56
N ASP A 65 29.31 -4.50 1.72
CA ASP A 65 29.10 -5.94 1.79
C ASP A 65 27.76 -6.33 1.15
N SER A 66 27.83 -6.79 -0.10
CA SER A 66 26.65 -7.27 -0.82
C SER A 66 26.09 -8.57 -0.23
N ALA A 67 26.87 -9.35 0.51
CA ALA A 67 26.40 -10.59 1.13
C ALA A 67 25.43 -10.32 2.30
N ALA A 68 25.46 -9.11 2.86
CA ALA A 68 24.50 -8.68 3.89
C ALA A 68 23.05 -8.65 3.37
N ALA A 69 22.85 -8.45 2.06
CA ALA A 69 21.54 -8.22 1.46
C ALA A 69 20.54 -9.35 1.71
N GLU A 70 20.96 -10.61 1.60
CA GLU A 70 20.05 -11.74 1.80
C GLU A 70 19.57 -11.83 3.26
N SER A 71 20.42 -11.48 4.24
CA SER A 71 20.00 -11.43 5.65
C SER A 71 19.01 -10.28 5.90
N LEU A 72 19.24 -9.12 5.29
CA LEU A 72 18.33 -7.97 5.37
C LEU A 72 16.96 -8.27 4.71
N LEU A 73 16.97 -8.92 3.53
CA LEU A 73 15.77 -9.34 2.82
C LEU A 73 15.00 -10.45 3.56
N ARG A 74 15.70 -11.39 4.20
CA ARG A 74 15.06 -12.38 5.08
C ARG A 74 14.41 -11.72 6.30
N ASN A 75 15.05 -10.71 6.90
CA ASN A 75 14.40 -9.98 7.99
C ASN A 75 13.16 -9.23 7.51
N LEU A 76 13.19 -8.60 6.34
CA LEU A 76 11.99 -8.02 5.73
C LEU A 76 10.87 -9.07 5.58
N GLN A 77 11.19 -10.25 5.05
CA GLN A 77 10.24 -11.34 4.91
C GLN A 77 9.64 -11.75 6.26
N SER A 78 10.46 -11.88 7.30
CA SER A 78 9.98 -12.17 8.66
C SER A 78 9.10 -11.05 9.22
N SER A 79 9.45 -9.78 8.98
CA SER A 79 8.66 -8.62 9.44
C SER A 79 7.31 -8.49 8.72
N LEU A 80 7.27 -8.83 7.43
CA LEU A 80 6.05 -8.87 6.62
C LEU A 80 5.20 -10.12 6.85
N GLY A 81 5.79 -11.18 7.42
CA GLY A 81 5.10 -12.40 7.80
C GLY A 81 3.96 -12.17 8.80
N VAL A 82 3.09 -13.17 8.91
CA VAL A 82 1.90 -13.15 9.78
C VAL A 82 2.10 -13.93 11.09
N SER A 83 3.31 -14.46 11.31
CA SER A 83 3.70 -15.25 12.47
C SER A 83 5.21 -15.14 12.71
N GLY A 84 5.65 -15.54 13.90
CA GLY A 84 7.06 -15.46 14.31
C GLY A 84 7.37 -14.23 15.16
N ARG A 85 8.59 -14.19 15.72
CA ARG A 85 8.99 -13.17 16.70
C ARG A 85 9.10 -11.79 16.07
N GLU A 86 9.55 -11.72 14.82
CA GLU A 86 9.81 -10.49 14.07
C GLU A 86 8.58 -9.96 13.32
N ALA A 87 7.52 -10.77 13.17
CA ALA A 87 6.30 -10.36 12.49
C ALA A 87 5.68 -9.14 13.17
N VAL A 88 5.50 -8.08 12.37
CA VAL A 88 4.96 -6.80 12.86
C VAL A 88 3.45 -6.89 13.09
N LEU A 89 2.79 -7.78 12.34
CA LEU A 89 1.36 -8.03 12.44
C LEU A 89 1.13 -9.55 12.55
N PRO A 90 1.27 -10.14 13.76
CA PRO A 90 1.24 -11.59 13.98
C PRO A 90 -0.19 -12.17 13.93
N LEU A 91 -0.90 -11.96 12.82
CA LEU A 91 -2.31 -12.33 12.64
C LEU A 91 -2.60 -13.83 12.77
N ALA A 92 -1.61 -14.71 12.56
CA ALA A 92 -1.86 -16.15 12.65
C ALA A 92 -2.30 -16.57 14.06
N LEU A 93 -1.72 -15.96 15.10
CA LEU A 93 -2.09 -16.23 16.49
C LEU A 93 -3.51 -15.71 16.81
N ILE A 94 -3.89 -14.59 16.22
CA ILE A 94 -5.20 -13.96 16.46
C ILE A 94 -6.30 -14.70 15.71
N ALA A 95 -6.03 -15.09 14.47
CA ALA A 95 -6.99 -15.79 13.62
C ALA A 95 -7.23 -17.25 14.05
N SER A 96 -6.35 -17.84 14.84
CA SER A 96 -6.63 -19.14 15.48
C SER A 96 -7.71 -19.05 16.57
N GLU A 97 -7.98 -17.85 17.10
CA GLU A 97 -8.99 -17.61 18.14
C GLU A 97 -10.29 -17.00 17.56
N ASP A 98 -10.21 -16.32 16.42
CA ASP A 98 -11.34 -15.65 15.77
C ASP A 98 -11.32 -15.87 14.24
N GLU A 99 -12.20 -16.73 13.74
CA GLU A 99 -12.32 -17.06 12.31
C GLU A 99 -12.67 -15.84 11.44
N THR A 100 -13.25 -14.78 12.01
CA THR A 100 -13.55 -13.54 11.26
C THR A 100 -12.29 -12.82 10.79
N LYS A 101 -11.11 -13.21 11.30
CA LYS A 101 -9.79 -12.68 10.94
C LYS A 101 -9.10 -13.47 9.84
N LEU A 102 -9.56 -14.68 9.53
CA LEU A 102 -8.97 -15.53 8.49
C LEU A 102 -8.83 -14.83 7.14
N PRO A 103 -9.81 -14.04 6.66
CA PRO A 103 -9.60 -13.26 5.45
C PRO A 103 -8.35 -12.38 5.60
N PHE A 104 -8.28 -11.54 6.64
CA PHE A 104 -7.19 -10.58 6.82
C PHE A 104 -5.83 -11.26 6.94
N LEU A 105 -5.78 -12.44 7.57
CA LEU A 105 -4.62 -13.30 7.59
C LEU A 105 -4.17 -13.70 6.19
N ASP A 106 -5.07 -14.28 5.39
CA ASP A 106 -4.78 -14.73 4.01
C ASP A 106 -4.25 -13.56 3.16
N GLN A 107 -4.90 -12.42 3.29
CA GLN A 107 -4.56 -11.23 2.51
C GLN A 107 -3.21 -10.64 2.94
N ALA A 108 -2.96 -10.50 4.25
CA ALA A 108 -1.68 -10.04 4.76
C ALA A 108 -0.53 -10.97 4.35
N GLN A 109 -0.76 -12.29 4.41
CA GLN A 109 0.22 -13.30 4.00
C GLN A 109 0.53 -13.23 2.50
N LYS A 110 -0.51 -13.11 1.65
CA LYS A 110 -0.37 -12.98 0.20
C LYS A 110 0.40 -11.72 -0.17
N ILE A 111 0.02 -10.56 0.37
CA ILE A 111 0.68 -9.28 0.10
C ILE A 111 2.12 -9.34 0.60
N GLY A 112 2.35 -9.75 1.85
CA GLY A 112 3.68 -9.82 2.46
C GLY A 112 4.66 -10.65 1.64
N ASN A 113 4.27 -11.88 1.25
CA ASN A 113 5.10 -12.74 0.40
C ASN A 113 5.44 -12.09 -0.94
N THR A 114 4.44 -11.46 -1.57
CA THR A 114 4.62 -10.86 -2.90
C THR A 114 5.54 -9.63 -2.81
N LEU A 115 5.36 -8.76 -1.81
CA LEU A 115 6.25 -7.61 -1.58
C LEU A 115 7.68 -8.06 -1.28
N SER A 116 7.87 -9.11 -0.48
CA SER A 116 9.21 -9.67 -0.21
C SER A 116 9.87 -10.24 -1.47
N ASN A 117 9.12 -10.87 -2.36
CA ASN A 117 9.63 -11.38 -3.63
C ASN A 117 10.05 -10.22 -4.55
N TRP A 118 9.18 -9.23 -4.76
CA TRP A 118 9.51 -8.04 -5.55
C TRP A 118 10.72 -7.29 -4.99
N ALA A 119 10.83 -7.17 -3.66
CA ALA A 119 11.99 -6.55 -3.02
C ALA A 119 13.30 -7.27 -3.36
N ARG A 120 13.30 -8.60 -3.36
CA ARG A 120 14.46 -9.41 -3.76
C ARG A 120 14.76 -9.26 -5.26
N GLU A 121 13.74 -9.30 -6.11
CA GLU A 121 13.86 -9.10 -7.55
C GLU A 121 14.50 -7.74 -7.87
N TYR A 122 13.94 -6.64 -7.35
CA TYR A 122 14.43 -5.29 -7.64
C TYR A 122 15.83 -5.00 -7.07
N TYR A 123 16.20 -5.64 -5.96
CA TYR A 123 17.56 -5.60 -5.45
C TYR A 123 18.55 -6.33 -6.37
N LEU A 124 18.17 -7.49 -6.92
CA LEU A 124 19.00 -8.25 -7.86
C LEU A 124 19.17 -7.51 -9.18
N GLU A 125 18.13 -6.82 -9.65
CA GLU A 125 18.17 -5.96 -10.83
C GLU A 125 19.04 -4.71 -10.65
N LYS A 126 19.44 -4.37 -9.40
CA LYS A 126 20.20 -3.14 -9.08
C LYS A 126 19.51 -1.89 -9.61
N SER A 127 18.18 -1.88 -9.51
CA SER A 127 17.33 -0.87 -10.12
C SER A 127 17.65 0.55 -9.64
N ALA A 128 17.97 0.73 -8.35
CA ALA A 128 18.34 2.04 -7.82
C ALA A 128 19.78 2.43 -8.18
N TRP A 129 20.72 1.48 -8.16
CA TRP A 129 22.10 1.73 -8.60
C TRP A 129 22.16 2.18 -10.07
N LEU A 130 21.43 1.50 -10.96
CA LEU A 130 21.34 1.88 -12.38
C LEU A 130 20.72 3.26 -12.58
N MET A 131 19.80 3.64 -11.70
CA MET A 131 19.03 4.88 -11.82
C MET A 131 19.74 6.10 -11.21
N TYR A 132 20.38 5.94 -10.05
CA TYR A 132 20.93 7.04 -9.26
C TYR A 132 22.46 7.03 -9.21
N GLY A 133 23.09 5.88 -9.48
CA GLY A 133 24.52 5.69 -9.38
C GLY A 133 25.02 5.48 -7.95
N GLU A 134 26.17 4.82 -7.84
CA GLU A 134 26.80 4.45 -6.56
C GLU A 134 27.04 5.63 -5.63
N LYS A 135 27.56 6.75 -6.16
CA LYS A 135 27.88 7.94 -5.37
C LYS A 135 26.65 8.50 -4.65
N ALA A 136 25.48 8.50 -5.30
CA ALA A 136 24.25 8.99 -4.69
C ALA A 136 23.79 8.06 -3.56
N LEU A 137 23.89 6.74 -3.74
CA LEU A 137 23.53 5.74 -2.73
C LEU A 137 24.45 5.79 -1.49
N LEU A 138 25.76 5.97 -1.70
CA LEU A 138 26.74 6.14 -0.61
C LEU A 138 26.52 7.41 0.21
N GLN A 139 25.92 8.44 -0.38
CA GLN A 139 25.62 9.72 0.26
C GLN A 139 24.20 9.81 0.80
N LEU A 140 23.37 8.77 0.60
CA LEU A 140 21.99 8.75 1.04
C LEU A 140 21.94 8.68 2.56
N VAL A 141 21.28 9.65 3.18
CA VAL A 141 21.05 9.70 4.62
C VAL A 141 19.56 9.86 4.86
N HIS A 142 19.00 9.08 5.78
CA HIS A 142 17.62 9.23 6.16
C HIS A 142 17.47 9.18 7.67
N ARG A 143 16.83 10.19 8.26
CA ARG A 143 16.43 10.16 9.67
C ARG A 143 15.08 9.48 9.80
N SER A 144 15.09 8.18 10.12
CA SER A 144 13.88 7.42 10.44
C SER A 144 13.49 7.64 11.91
N GLN A 145 12.20 7.61 12.20
CA GLN A 145 11.77 7.36 13.58
C GLN A 145 12.07 5.89 13.92
N CYS A 146 12.46 5.60 15.16
CA CYS A 146 12.67 4.23 15.61
C CYS A 146 11.32 3.60 15.92
N ASP A 147 10.73 2.94 14.92
CA ASP A 147 9.41 2.30 15.02
C ASP A 147 9.44 0.93 15.72
N ASN A 148 10.55 0.59 16.38
CA ASN A 148 10.80 -0.65 17.14
C ASN A 148 10.53 -1.94 16.34
N HIS A 149 10.71 -1.93 15.01
CA HIS A 149 10.67 -3.15 14.21
C HIS A 149 11.75 -4.11 14.67
N ARG A 150 11.37 -5.36 14.90
CA ARG A 150 12.28 -6.37 15.42
C ARG A 150 13.18 -6.89 14.32
N TRP A 151 14.49 -6.89 14.59
CA TRP A 151 15.49 -7.49 13.72
C TRP A 151 15.80 -8.93 14.13
N THR A 152 16.16 -9.75 13.15
CA THR A 152 16.75 -11.07 13.43
C THR A 152 18.15 -10.89 14.04
N PRO A 153 18.68 -11.87 14.79
CA PRO A 153 20.03 -11.80 15.34
C PRO A 153 21.12 -11.53 14.29
N GLU A 154 20.98 -12.06 13.07
CA GLU A 154 21.91 -11.83 11.97
C GLU A 154 21.91 -10.36 11.54
N VAL A 155 20.74 -9.75 11.41
CA VAL A 155 20.62 -8.33 11.06
C VAL A 155 21.14 -7.43 12.17
N VAL A 156 20.91 -7.79 13.45
CA VAL A 156 21.53 -7.10 14.59
C VAL A 156 23.05 -7.14 14.45
N SER A 157 23.64 -8.31 14.18
CA SER A 157 25.09 -8.45 14.01
C SER A 157 25.64 -7.64 12.84
N ILE A 158 24.88 -7.48 11.76
CA ILE A 158 25.29 -6.71 10.58
C ILE A 158 25.23 -5.20 10.89
N LEU A 159 24.08 -4.72 11.37
CA LEU A 159 23.81 -3.29 11.51
C LEU A 159 24.43 -2.66 12.75
N MET A 160 24.65 -3.45 13.80
CA MET A 160 25.36 -3.02 15.03
C MET A 160 26.81 -3.51 15.08
N GLY A 161 27.27 -4.19 14.02
CA GLY A 161 28.64 -4.68 13.90
C GLY A 161 29.63 -3.59 13.47
N PRO A 162 30.91 -3.93 13.25
CA PRO A 162 31.98 -2.96 12.95
C PRO A 162 31.77 -2.13 11.69
N LYS A 163 31.01 -2.65 10.72
CA LYS A 163 30.69 -1.97 9.45
C LYS A 163 29.35 -1.23 9.51
N GLY A 164 28.55 -1.48 10.54
CA GLY A 164 27.27 -0.81 10.74
C GLY A 164 27.45 0.59 11.30
N SER A 165 26.40 1.40 11.22
CA SER A 165 26.35 2.72 11.85
C SER A 165 24.90 3.11 12.14
N PRO A 166 24.66 4.09 13.03
CA PRO A 166 23.32 4.63 13.27
C PRO A 166 22.60 5.10 11.99
N GLU A 167 23.34 5.66 11.03
CA GLU A 167 22.79 6.12 9.74
C GLU A 167 22.32 4.95 8.88
N ILE A 168 23.13 3.89 8.77
CA ILE A 168 22.78 2.66 8.05
C ILE A 168 21.56 1.98 8.72
N MET A 169 21.54 1.93 10.05
CA MET A 169 20.40 1.43 10.82
C MET A 169 19.11 2.21 10.52
N GLN A 170 19.19 3.54 10.43
CA GLN A 170 18.03 4.38 10.13
C GLN A 170 17.53 4.18 8.69
N LEU A 171 18.42 3.99 7.71
CA LEU A 171 18.03 3.66 6.34
C LEU A 171 17.30 2.31 6.27
N PHE A 172 17.83 1.29 6.94
CA PHE A 172 17.20 -0.03 6.96
C PHE A 172 15.85 -0.01 7.70
N ASN A 173 15.74 0.74 8.79
CA ASN A 173 14.48 0.93 9.50
C ASN A 173 13.42 1.61 8.64
N GLU A 174 13.80 2.66 7.90
CA GLU A 174 12.88 3.32 6.98
C GLU A 174 12.44 2.36 5.87
N TYR A 175 13.37 1.59 5.30
CA TYR A 175 13.07 0.57 4.28
C TYR A 175 12.04 -0.44 4.77
N LEU A 176 12.25 -1.04 5.95
CA LEU A 176 11.28 -1.96 6.56
C LEU A 176 9.94 -1.27 6.75
N HIS A 177 9.96 -0.07 7.32
CA HIS A 177 8.75 0.64 7.70
C HIS A 177 7.88 0.97 6.49
N GLN A 178 8.46 1.45 5.39
CA GLN A 178 7.72 1.75 4.15
C GLN A 178 6.99 0.52 3.60
N LEU A 179 7.65 -0.64 3.59
CA LEU A 179 7.04 -1.88 3.09
C LEU A 179 5.99 -2.45 4.05
N ILE A 180 6.15 -2.26 5.36
CA ILE A 180 5.14 -2.59 6.38
C ILE A 180 3.89 -1.73 6.19
N LEU A 181 4.06 -0.41 6.04
CA LEU A 181 2.96 0.52 5.77
C LEU A 181 2.23 0.14 4.48
N LEU A 182 2.98 -0.17 3.42
CA LEU A 182 2.42 -0.60 2.14
C LEU A 182 1.59 -1.88 2.29
N ARG A 183 2.12 -2.92 2.93
CA ARG A 183 1.37 -4.17 3.17
C ARG A 183 0.06 -3.88 3.88
N ASP A 184 0.11 -3.11 4.97
CA ASP A 184 -1.06 -2.87 5.81
C ASP A 184 -2.10 -2.04 5.07
N ALA A 185 -1.69 -0.99 4.37
CA ALA A 185 -2.57 -0.13 3.58
C ALA A 185 -3.27 -0.86 2.43
N LEU A 186 -2.67 -1.93 1.91
CA LEU A 186 -3.21 -2.73 0.81
C LEU A 186 -4.18 -3.84 1.26
N MET A 187 -4.20 -4.20 2.54
CA MET A 187 -5.08 -5.26 3.06
C MET A 187 -6.57 -5.09 2.72
N PRO A 188 -7.17 -3.88 2.65
CA PRO A 188 -8.57 -3.72 2.26
C PRO A 188 -8.93 -4.17 0.84
N PHE A 189 -7.95 -4.33 -0.07
CA PHE A 189 -8.21 -4.45 -1.51
C PHE A 189 -7.96 -5.88 -2.01
N GLU A 190 -8.96 -6.54 -2.58
CA GLU A 190 -8.86 -7.86 -3.23
C GLU A 190 -7.86 -7.82 -4.40
N ASN A 191 -7.91 -6.77 -5.20
CA ASN A 191 -7.03 -6.51 -6.35
C ASN A 191 -5.92 -5.50 -6.02
N TRP A 192 -5.34 -5.63 -4.82
CA TRP A 192 -4.33 -4.72 -4.27
C TRP A 192 -3.17 -4.36 -5.23
N GLU A 193 -2.76 -5.25 -6.12
CA GLU A 193 -1.68 -5.02 -7.10
C GLU A 193 -2.01 -3.93 -8.12
N GLU A 194 -3.31 -3.69 -8.35
CA GLU A 194 -3.81 -2.76 -9.35
C GLU A 194 -4.27 -1.42 -8.75
N VAL A 195 -4.21 -1.28 -7.42
CA VAL A 195 -4.68 -0.08 -6.74
C VAL A 195 -3.80 1.12 -7.13
N PRO A 196 -4.38 2.20 -7.70
CA PRO A 196 -3.66 3.43 -8.01
C PRO A 196 -3.42 4.24 -6.75
N ILE A 197 -2.15 4.40 -6.37
CA ILE A 197 -1.72 5.14 -5.19
C ILE A 197 -1.12 6.47 -5.64
N MET A 198 -1.68 7.59 -5.16
CA MET A 198 -1.20 8.92 -5.49
C MET A 198 -0.31 9.45 -4.38
N ILE A 199 0.91 9.85 -4.74
CA ILE A 199 1.83 10.58 -3.87
C ILE A 199 1.78 12.04 -4.29
N VAL A 200 1.44 12.93 -3.37
CA VAL A 200 1.29 14.37 -3.60
C VAL A 200 2.39 15.16 -2.91
N GLU A 201 2.69 16.35 -3.44
CA GLU A 201 3.67 17.26 -2.84
C GLU A 201 3.11 17.85 -1.53
N GLY A 202 3.95 18.02 -0.53
CA GLY A 202 3.60 18.78 0.67
C GLY A 202 2.96 17.99 1.80
N ASP A 203 2.71 16.69 1.64
CA ASP A 203 2.49 15.84 2.82
C ASP A 203 3.82 15.72 3.58
N GLN A 204 3.81 16.07 4.86
CA GLN A 204 4.95 15.98 5.79
C GLN A 204 5.43 14.52 6.04
N ALA A 205 5.05 13.58 5.18
CA ALA A 205 5.34 12.16 5.29
C ALA A 205 6.34 11.74 4.24
N LYS A 206 7.54 11.37 4.70
CA LYS A 206 8.53 10.63 3.90
C LYS A 206 7.86 9.34 3.41
N GLY A 207 7.58 9.22 2.11
CA GLY A 207 6.93 8.04 1.54
C GLY A 207 5.49 7.85 2.05
N LEU A 208 5.19 6.67 2.58
CA LEU A 208 3.85 6.27 3.00
C LEU A 208 3.47 6.64 4.44
N ARG A 209 4.35 7.35 5.18
CA ARG A 209 4.13 7.66 6.61
C ARG A 209 2.82 8.42 6.90
N PHE A 210 2.20 9.06 5.91
CA PHE A 210 0.92 9.75 6.06
C PHE A 210 -0.20 8.80 6.53
N ILE A 211 -0.07 7.50 6.26
CA ILE A 211 -1.09 6.51 6.61
C ILE A 211 -0.97 6.02 8.06
N GLU A 212 0.13 6.31 8.78
CA GLU A 212 0.39 5.79 10.13
C GLU A 212 -0.79 6.01 11.11
N PRO A 213 -1.41 7.21 11.20
CA PRO A 213 -2.51 7.41 12.16
C PRO A 213 -3.73 6.54 11.83
N ALA A 214 -4.09 6.44 10.56
CA ALA A 214 -5.22 5.63 10.11
C ALA A 214 -4.93 4.12 10.25
N ARG A 215 -3.69 3.71 9.95
CA ARG A 215 -3.20 2.34 10.14
C ARG A 215 -3.32 1.92 11.59
N ASN A 216 -2.84 2.73 12.53
CA ASN A 216 -2.86 2.39 13.95
C ASN A 216 -4.30 2.16 14.44
N ARG A 217 -5.23 3.04 14.06
CA ARG A 217 -6.65 2.86 14.34
C ARG A 217 -7.22 1.59 13.72
N PHE A 218 -6.93 1.34 12.44
CA PHE A 218 -7.41 0.16 11.73
C PHE A 218 -6.92 -1.13 12.39
N LEU A 219 -5.64 -1.19 12.74
CA LEU A 219 -5.06 -2.35 13.43
C LEU A 219 -5.65 -2.51 14.83
N THR A 220 -5.87 -1.45 15.60
CA THR A 220 -6.55 -1.56 16.90
C THR A 220 -7.95 -2.17 16.75
N GLU A 221 -8.76 -1.71 15.79
CA GLU A 221 -10.08 -2.30 15.55
C GLU A 221 -9.97 -3.76 15.06
N LEU A 222 -8.98 -4.08 14.23
CA LEU A 222 -8.73 -5.44 13.75
C LEU A 222 -8.34 -6.39 14.88
N LEU A 223 -7.60 -5.91 15.87
CA LEU A 223 -7.11 -6.74 16.97
C LEU A 223 -8.12 -6.91 18.10
N VAL A 224 -8.97 -5.91 18.35
CA VAL A 224 -9.81 -5.87 19.57
C VAL A 224 -11.26 -6.31 19.32
N LYS A 225 -11.78 -6.14 18.09
CA LYS A 225 -13.21 -6.36 17.79
C LYS A 225 -13.40 -7.06 16.47
N GLN A 226 -14.60 -7.60 16.23
CA GLN A 226 -15.00 -7.94 14.87
C GLN A 226 -14.94 -6.69 13.98
N MET A 227 -14.24 -6.78 12.84
CA MET A 227 -13.96 -5.64 11.99
C MET A 227 -15.23 -5.21 11.23
N PRO A 228 -15.81 -4.02 11.52
CA PRO A 228 -16.98 -3.56 10.79
C PRO A 228 -16.58 -3.12 9.38
N HIS A 229 -17.40 -3.45 8.37
CA HIS A 229 -17.16 -3.04 6.97
C HIS A 229 -16.83 -1.54 6.83
N LYS A 230 -17.57 -0.69 7.55
CA LYS A 230 -17.35 0.77 7.54
C LYS A 230 -15.93 1.19 7.96
N GLU A 231 -15.26 0.45 8.85
CA GLU A 231 -13.89 0.77 9.27
C GLU A 231 -12.88 0.31 8.21
N VAL A 232 -13.17 -0.79 7.48
CA VAL A 232 -12.40 -1.18 6.30
C VAL A 232 -12.52 -0.10 5.20
N VAL A 233 -13.74 0.40 4.91
CA VAL A 233 -13.96 1.49 3.93
C VAL A 233 -13.19 2.74 4.37
N ARG A 234 -13.34 3.13 5.64
CA ARG A 234 -12.69 4.32 6.22
C ARG A 234 -11.18 4.26 6.03
N PHE A 235 -10.57 3.11 6.33
CA PHE A 235 -9.13 2.94 6.20
C PHE A 235 -8.66 3.00 4.75
N ALA A 236 -9.36 2.31 3.83
CA ALA A 236 -9.10 2.40 2.39
C ALA A 236 -9.20 3.84 1.86
N GLN A 237 -10.19 4.61 2.35
CA GLN A 237 -10.37 6.02 2.00
C GLN A 237 -9.24 6.90 2.55
N SER A 238 -8.83 6.70 3.80
CA SER A 238 -7.65 7.39 4.38
C SER A 238 -6.38 7.15 3.56
N PHE A 239 -6.26 5.99 2.91
CA PHE A 239 -5.11 5.67 2.08
C PHE A 239 -5.14 6.31 0.68
N LEU A 240 -6.32 6.34 0.03
CA LEU A 240 -6.42 6.77 -1.36
C LEU A 240 -6.88 8.21 -1.55
N SER A 241 -7.60 8.77 -0.57
CA SER A 241 -8.29 10.07 -0.68
C SER A 241 -8.70 10.57 0.71
N PRO A 242 -7.74 10.95 1.58
CA PRO A 242 -7.98 11.39 2.96
C PRO A 242 -8.87 12.64 3.07
N GLU A 243 -8.99 13.42 2.00
CA GLU A 243 -9.82 14.63 1.91
C GLU A 243 -11.34 14.35 1.84
N LEU A 244 -11.74 13.11 1.56
CA LEU A 244 -13.15 12.75 1.49
C LEU A 244 -13.77 12.68 2.90
N SER A 245 -14.97 13.24 3.07
CA SER A 245 -15.62 13.38 4.38
C SER A 245 -16.72 12.36 4.67
N MET A 246 -17.22 11.64 3.65
CA MET A 246 -18.37 10.73 3.80
C MET A 246 -17.96 9.27 3.56
N ILE A 247 -18.35 8.39 4.48
CA ILE A 247 -18.07 6.95 4.41
C ILE A 247 -19.35 6.22 4.02
N GLY A 248 -19.42 5.74 2.78
CA GLY A 248 -20.49 4.87 2.28
C GLY A 248 -20.11 3.38 2.37
N TYR A 249 -20.78 2.54 1.58
CA TYR A 249 -20.37 1.14 1.38
C TYR A 249 -19.11 1.00 0.51
N GLY A 250 -18.76 2.06 -0.22
CA GLY A 250 -17.56 2.26 -1.03
C GLY A 250 -17.37 3.76 -1.24
N PHE A 251 -16.41 4.16 -2.08
CA PHE A 251 -16.15 5.56 -2.39
C PHE A 251 -15.57 5.73 -3.79
N GLN A 252 -15.75 6.92 -4.36
CA GLN A 252 -15.12 7.33 -5.60
C GLN A 252 -14.08 8.40 -5.29
N TYR A 253 -12.89 8.28 -5.88
CA TYR A 253 -11.82 9.25 -5.76
C TYR A 253 -11.23 9.58 -7.13
N ARG A 254 -10.20 10.43 -7.17
CA ARG A 254 -9.64 10.99 -8.42
C ARG A 254 -9.19 9.94 -9.44
N LEU A 255 -8.73 8.76 -8.99
CA LEU A 255 -8.15 7.73 -9.88
C LEU A 255 -9.06 6.50 -10.07
N GLY A 256 -10.23 6.46 -9.43
CA GLY A 256 -11.12 5.32 -9.58
C GLY A 256 -12.26 5.26 -8.57
N MET A 257 -12.87 4.08 -8.51
CA MET A 257 -13.97 3.76 -7.61
C MET A 257 -13.63 2.50 -6.82
N VAL A 258 -13.81 2.57 -5.51
CA VAL A 258 -13.60 1.46 -4.59
C VAL A 258 -14.98 0.96 -4.17
N LEU A 259 -15.25 -0.31 -4.50
CA LEU A 259 -16.54 -0.97 -4.25
C LEU A 259 -16.33 -2.25 -3.45
N PRO A 260 -17.30 -2.70 -2.65
CA PRO A 260 -17.22 -4.02 -2.02
C PRO A 260 -17.00 -5.12 -3.06
N ALA A 261 -16.04 -6.00 -2.80
CA ALA A 261 -15.70 -7.15 -3.63
C ALA A 261 -16.87 -8.13 -3.82
N ALA A 262 -17.86 -8.09 -2.93
CA ALA A 262 -19.06 -8.92 -2.99
C ALA A 262 -20.08 -8.45 -4.05
N ILE A 263 -19.95 -7.22 -4.60
CA ILE A 263 -20.88 -6.77 -5.63
C ILE A 263 -20.74 -7.66 -6.88
N GLY A 264 -21.84 -8.31 -7.26
CA GLY A 264 -21.91 -9.27 -8.37
C GLY A 264 -21.47 -10.70 -8.00
N LYS A 265 -21.14 -10.97 -6.73
CA LYS A 265 -20.95 -12.32 -6.21
C LYS A 265 -22.24 -12.81 -5.51
N PRO A 266 -22.47 -14.13 -5.41
CA PRO A 266 -23.60 -14.66 -4.64
C PRO A 266 -23.58 -14.15 -3.19
N ILE A 267 -24.77 -13.99 -2.59
CA ILE A 267 -24.95 -13.47 -1.21
C ILE A 267 -24.17 -14.28 -0.15
N THR A 268 -23.82 -15.53 -0.47
CA THR A 268 -23.00 -16.41 0.37
C THR A 268 -21.51 -16.03 0.42
N ALA A 269 -21.04 -15.06 -0.37
CA ALA A 269 -19.66 -14.60 -0.38
C ALA A 269 -19.34 -13.76 0.89
N GLN A 270 -18.86 -14.42 1.94
CA GLN A 270 -18.60 -13.86 3.28
C GLN A 270 -17.36 -12.93 3.43
N LYS A 271 -16.73 -12.44 2.35
CA LYS A 271 -15.44 -11.72 2.48
C LYS A 271 -15.61 -10.19 2.52
N ALA A 272 -15.11 -9.56 3.59
CA ALA A 272 -15.13 -8.12 3.83
C ALA A 272 -13.99 -7.36 3.11
N TYR A 273 -13.87 -7.53 1.78
CA TYR A 273 -12.87 -6.85 0.94
C TYR A 273 -13.48 -5.86 -0.05
N PHE A 274 -12.63 -5.01 -0.63
CA PHE A 274 -12.96 -4.13 -1.75
C PHE A 274 -12.31 -4.58 -3.05
N ALA A 275 -13.00 -4.36 -4.17
CA ALA A 275 -12.36 -4.22 -5.47
C ALA A 275 -12.11 -2.73 -5.72
N GLY A 276 -10.83 -2.33 -5.78
CA GLY A 276 -10.41 -1.00 -6.22
C GLY A 276 -10.41 -0.95 -7.74
N ILE A 277 -11.41 -0.35 -8.36
CA ILE A 277 -11.58 -0.35 -9.81
C ILE A 277 -11.08 0.98 -10.36
N PRO A 278 -9.92 1.03 -11.07
CA PRO A 278 -9.52 2.24 -11.77
C PRO A 278 -10.53 2.54 -12.88
N LEU A 279 -11.11 3.74 -12.84
CA LEU A 279 -12.11 4.19 -13.80
C LEU A 279 -11.62 5.46 -14.50
N ILE A 280 -11.66 5.47 -15.83
CA ILE A 280 -11.52 6.72 -16.59
C ILE A 280 -12.74 7.60 -16.30
N TYR A 281 -12.54 8.71 -15.56
CA TYR A 281 -13.42 9.87 -15.71
C TYR A 281 -12.88 10.71 -16.87
N CYS A 282 -13.50 10.59 -18.04
CA CYS A 282 -13.32 11.59 -19.09
C CYS A 282 -13.85 12.92 -18.56
N ARG A 283 -12.95 13.79 -18.07
CA ARG A 283 -13.28 15.19 -17.87
C ARG A 283 -13.46 15.82 -19.24
N MET A 284 -14.71 15.95 -19.71
CA MET A 284 -15.01 16.98 -20.70
C MET A 284 -14.78 18.33 -20.03
N ARG A 285 -13.59 18.90 -20.25
CA ARG A 285 -13.32 20.30 -19.98
C ARG A 285 -13.98 21.09 -21.10
N ARG A 286 -15.19 21.64 -20.87
CA ARG A 286 -15.57 22.86 -21.60
C ARG A 286 -14.82 24.03 -20.96
N PRO A 287 -14.32 24.99 -21.75
CA PRO A 287 -13.70 26.19 -21.20
C PRO A 287 -14.79 27.10 -20.61
N GLY A 288 -14.58 27.54 -19.37
CA GLY A 288 -15.36 28.61 -18.73
C GLY A 288 -16.45 28.13 -17.75
N GLY A 289 -16.29 28.50 -16.48
CA GLY A 289 -17.35 28.43 -15.47
C GLY A 289 -16.93 27.71 -14.19
N LEU A 290 -16.69 28.49 -13.13
CA LEU A 290 -16.55 28.03 -11.75
C LEU A 290 -17.91 27.56 -11.22
N THR A 291 -18.05 26.26 -10.92
CA THR A 291 -19.01 25.76 -9.92
C THR A 291 -18.50 24.45 -9.30
N PRO A 292 -18.75 24.21 -8.00
CA PRO A 292 -18.30 23.01 -7.29
C PRO A 292 -19.23 21.83 -7.63
N LEU A 293 -18.65 20.67 -7.91
CA LEU A 293 -19.40 19.44 -8.21
C LEU A 293 -19.96 18.83 -6.93
N SER A 294 -21.29 18.79 -6.87
CA SER A 294 -22.10 17.97 -5.97
C SER A 294 -21.86 16.48 -6.21
N SER A 295 -21.75 15.73 -5.13
CA SER A 295 -21.63 14.27 -5.08
C SER A 295 -22.77 13.56 -5.80
N ILE A 296 -22.45 12.59 -6.66
CA ILE A 296 -23.42 11.63 -7.18
C ILE A 296 -23.62 10.56 -6.10
N MET A 297 -24.75 10.66 -5.40
CA MET A 297 -25.22 9.66 -4.43
C MET A 297 -25.76 8.42 -5.15
N LEU A 298 -25.31 7.23 -4.75
CA LEU A 298 -26.13 6.02 -4.84
C LEU A 298 -27.16 6.07 -3.70
N ARG A 299 -28.35 6.64 -3.96
CA ARG A 299 -29.49 6.51 -3.05
C ARG A 299 -30.06 5.10 -3.16
N GLY A 300 -30.49 4.58 -2.01
CA GLY A 300 -30.94 3.20 -1.83
C GLY A 300 -31.98 2.74 -2.85
N ILE A 301 -31.79 1.52 -3.33
CA ILE A 301 -32.77 0.76 -4.11
C ILE A 301 -34.02 0.63 -3.24
N THR A 302 -35.06 1.38 -3.58
CA THR A 302 -36.40 1.17 -3.02
C THR A 302 -37.09 0.17 -3.94
N THR A 303 -37.24 -1.07 -3.49
CA THR A 303 -38.04 -2.08 -4.18
C THR A 303 -39.51 -1.69 -4.11
N GLN A 304 -40.07 -1.23 -5.23
CA GLN A 304 -41.52 -1.23 -5.41
C GLN A 304 -41.94 -2.68 -5.77
N LEU A 305 -42.65 -3.32 -4.84
CA LEU A 305 -43.39 -4.55 -5.09
C LEU A 305 -44.55 -4.25 -6.06
N PRO A 306 -44.83 -5.10 -7.06
CA PRO A 306 -46.02 -4.94 -7.89
C PRO A 306 -47.26 -5.29 -7.07
N ALA A 307 -48.27 -4.41 -7.15
CA ALA A 307 -49.60 -4.68 -6.64
C ALA A 307 -50.20 -5.85 -7.42
N VAL A 308 -50.65 -6.87 -6.70
CA VAL A 308 -51.49 -7.95 -7.23
C VAL A 308 -52.91 -7.38 -7.36
N GLY A 309 -53.41 -7.30 -8.59
CA GLY A 309 -54.81 -7.13 -8.92
C GLY A 309 -55.36 -8.43 -9.50
#